data_AF-A0AAV9XBY0-F1
#
_entry.id   AF-A0AAV9XBY0-F1
#
_cell.length_a   1.000
_cell.length_b   1.000
_cell.length_c   1.000
_cell.angle_alpha   90.00
_cell.angle_beta   90.00
_cell.angle_gamma   90.00
#
_symmetry.space_group_name_H-M   'P 1'
#
loop_
_entity.id
_entity.type
_entity.pdbx_description
1 polymer ?
#
loop_
_entity_poly.entity_id
_entity_poly.type
_entity_poly.pdbx_seq_one_letter_code
_entity_poly.pdbx_strand_id
1 'polypeptide(L)'
;MKDTTLLALLSTISTVAAHGFITEILIDGKDSYPGYDPWNKKYSSGIVHPWQVIGTQNLDGPMLLSYGITNIACQRSSKPAQQSATAPAGAPITFKWSHWPPDHKGPITTYLAECKGDCKSANPSQLSWFKIDEVGLIGGKGNNWGTDVLIKQGTVWNMKLPKNIKSGNYILRHEIVALHDVPGGGAQMYPTCMNLRITGGGAQSNPAGVSLASIYSANTPGLKVSTKGNPSLGSYAIPGPRVSGQIGAVSVMSLNNGSKQRGNYNAVYPNQDHDPYAKEGPTKGGRNAGLSQRPQGAQRPQVGQRPGGQRPGSQRPGNYRPRGRGYHRRSDQAQKPADKPAHVVELPPHKQNVPNQQLPNNKLPKSK
;
A
#
# COMPACT_ATOMS: atom_id res chain seq x y z
N MET A 1 -34.76 61.08 3.37
CA MET A 1 -34.46 59.82 2.67
C MET A 1 -33.40 59.10 3.49
N LYS A 2 -33.73 57.91 4.03
CA LYS A 2 -32.80 57.07 4.82
C LYS A 2 -32.50 55.86 3.95
N ASP A 3 -31.26 55.77 3.46
CA ASP A 3 -30.80 54.62 2.70
C ASP A 3 -30.29 53.55 3.67
N THR A 4 -31.11 52.53 3.86
CA THR A 4 -30.77 51.35 4.67
C THR A 4 -30.04 50.35 3.77
N THR A 5 -28.71 50.38 3.79
CA THR A 5 -27.90 49.39 3.05
C THR A 5 -27.86 48.08 3.83
N LEU A 6 -28.57 47.06 3.34
CA LEU A 6 -28.58 45.72 3.89
C LEU A 6 -27.35 44.94 3.39
N LEU A 7 -26.35 44.71 4.26
CA LEU A 7 -25.25 43.78 3.96
C LEU A 7 -25.75 42.33 4.09
N ALA A 8 -25.88 41.64 2.96
CA ALA A 8 -26.08 40.19 2.92
C ALA A 8 -24.73 39.47 3.16
N LEU A 9 -24.56 38.84 4.33
CA LEU A 9 -23.47 37.89 4.55
C LEU A 9 -23.76 36.60 3.76
N LEU A 10 -23.00 36.34 2.70
CA LEU A 10 -22.92 35.01 2.09
C LEU A 10 -22.12 34.09 3.03
N SER A 11 -22.79 33.19 3.73
CA SER A 11 -22.15 32.06 4.38
C SER A 11 -21.76 31.02 3.33
N THR A 12 -20.50 31.01 2.93
CA THR A 12 -19.94 29.88 2.16
C THR A 12 -19.90 28.66 3.07
N ILE A 13 -20.80 27.70 2.85
CA ILE A 13 -20.74 26.40 3.50
C ILE A 13 -19.50 25.68 2.96
N SER A 14 -18.40 25.70 3.72
CA SER A 14 -17.24 24.87 3.44
C SER A 14 -17.63 23.41 3.65
N THR A 15 -17.78 22.65 2.56
CA THR A 15 -17.89 21.19 2.64
C THR A 15 -16.53 20.65 3.04
N VAL A 16 -16.30 20.43 4.34
CA VAL A 16 -15.12 19.69 4.80
C VAL A 16 -15.33 18.24 4.37
N ALA A 17 -14.64 17.81 3.32
CA ALA A 17 -14.53 16.40 2.97
C ALA A 17 -13.74 15.73 4.09
N ALA A 18 -14.45 15.12 5.04
CA ALA A 18 -13.84 14.56 6.24
C ALA A 18 -13.16 13.21 5.99
N HIS A 19 -13.40 12.54 4.86
CA HIS A 19 -12.92 11.18 4.61
C HIS A 19 -12.42 10.97 3.17
N GLY A 20 -11.74 9.85 2.94
CA GLY A 20 -11.06 9.56 1.68
C GLY A 20 -11.54 8.26 1.02
N PHE A 21 -11.40 8.20 -0.30
CA PHE A 21 -11.58 6.98 -1.10
C PHE A 21 -10.56 6.95 -2.24
N ILE A 22 -10.38 5.77 -2.85
CA ILE A 22 -9.49 5.61 -4.01
C ILE A 22 -10.10 6.25 -5.24
N THR A 23 -9.38 7.19 -5.85
CA THR A 23 -9.79 7.87 -7.10
C THR A 23 -9.15 7.25 -8.33
N GLU A 24 -7.95 6.70 -8.19
CA GLU A 24 -7.20 6.11 -9.30
C GLU A 24 -6.25 5.01 -8.81
N ILE A 25 -6.11 3.97 -9.63
CA ILE A 25 -5.18 2.86 -9.43
C ILE A 25 -4.30 2.77 -10.67
N LEU A 26 -2.98 2.84 -10.49
CA LEU A 26 -2.01 2.60 -11.56
C LEU A 26 -1.41 1.21 -11.38
N ILE A 27 -1.40 0.41 -12.44
CA ILE A 27 -0.81 -0.93 -12.45
C ILE A 27 0.31 -0.95 -13.50
N ASP A 28 1.47 -1.50 -13.09
CA ASP A 28 2.65 -1.64 -13.94
C ASP A 28 3.15 -0.32 -14.54
N GLY A 29 2.83 0.81 -13.89
CA GLY A 29 3.20 2.17 -14.32
C GLY A 29 2.55 2.64 -15.62
N LYS A 30 1.63 1.88 -16.20
CA LYS A 30 1.07 2.15 -17.54
C LYS A 30 -0.45 2.10 -17.58
N ASP A 31 -1.07 1.18 -16.85
CA ASP A 31 -2.51 0.98 -16.90
C ASP A 31 -3.15 1.80 -15.78
N SER A 32 -3.96 2.80 -16.15
CA SER A 32 -4.74 3.61 -15.21
C SER A 32 -6.18 3.10 -15.16
N TYR A 33 -6.65 2.84 -13.94
CA TYR A 33 -8.02 2.46 -13.67
C TYR A 33 -8.64 3.47 -12.71
N PRO A 34 -9.81 4.04 -13.06
CA PRO A 34 -10.53 4.89 -12.12
C PRO A 34 -11.03 4.06 -10.93
N GLY A 35 -10.96 4.65 -9.74
CA GLY A 35 -11.66 4.12 -8.58
C GLY A 35 -13.18 4.33 -8.68
N TYR A 36 -13.93 3.72 -7.76
CA TYR A 36 -15.37 3.99 -7.64
C TYR A 36 -15.58 5.35 -6.94
N ASP A 37 -16.30 6.26 -7.59
CA ASP A 37 -16.66 7.55 -7.01
C ASP A 37 -18.04 7.44 -6.34
N PRO A 38 -18.13 7.51 -5.00
CA PRO A 38 -19.41 7.36 -4.30
C PRO A 38 -20.32 8.57 -4.44
N TRP A 39 -19.81 9.76 -4.79
CA TRP A 39 -20.61 10.99 -4.84
C TRP A 39 -21.54 11.02 -6.04
N ASN A 40 -21.07 10.51 -7.17
CA ASN A 40 -21.82 10.47 -8.43
C ASN A 40 -22.00 9.04 -8.96
N LYS A 41 -21.53 8.03 -8.22
CA LYS A 41 -21.61 6.59 -8.54
C LYS A 41 -20.91 6.21 -9.85
N LYS A 42 -19.96 7.03 -10.32
CA LYS A 42 -19.18 6.74 -11.54
C LYS A 42 -18.29 5.52 -11.33
N TYR A 43 -18.00 4.86 -12.45
CA TYR A 43 -17.14 3.68 -12.52
C TYR A 43 -17.64 2.47 -11.72
N SER A 44 -18.95 2.38 -11.47
CA SER A 44 -19.59 1.24 -10.79
C SER A 44 -19.48 -0.09 -11.55
N SER A 45 -19.12 -0.07 -12.83
CA SER A 45 -18.82 -1.26 -13.64
C SER A 45 -17.33 -1.46 -13.91
N GLY A 46 -16.46 -0.82 -13.13
CA GLY A 46 -15.00 -0.94 -13.25
C GLY A 46 -14.40 -2.14 -12.53
N ILE A 47 -13.11 -2.03 -12.21
CA ILE A 47 -12.35 -3.05 -11.47
C ILE A 47 -12.52 -2.96 -9.95
N VAL A 48 -12.98 -1.81 -9.45
CA VAL A 48 -13.23 -1.57 -8.03
C VAL A 48 -14.65 -1.99 -7.68
N HIS A 49 -14.81 -2.64 -6.54
CA HIS A 49 -16.12 -3.04 -6.04
C HIS A 49 -16.90 -1.80 -5.59
N PRO A 50 -18.06 -1.48 -6.20
CA PRO A 50 -18.86 -0.33 -5.77
C PRO A 50 -19.62 -0.66 -4.49
N TRP A 51 -19.67 0.29 -3.56
CA TRP A 51 -20.49 0.19 -2.34
C TRP A 51 -21.81 0.93 -2.46
N GLN A 52 -22.74 0.57 -1.57
CA GLN A 52 -24.03 1.23 -1.52
C GLN A 52 -23.91 2.59 -0.85
N VAL A 53 -24.27 3.59 -1.63
CA VAL A 53 -24.47 4.98 -1.23
C VAL A 53 -25.86 5.12 -0.59
N ILE A 54 -25.91 5.38 0.72
CA ILE A 54 -27.16 5.61 1.47
C ILE A 54 -27.18 7.06 1.95
N GLY A 55 -28.00 7.90 1.31
CA GLY A 55 -28.03 9.34 1.58
C GLY A 55 -26.72 10.04 1.22
N THR A 56 -26.60 11.32 1.57
CA THR A 56 -25.41 12.15 1.27
C THR A 56 -24.39 12.18 2.39
N GLN A 57 -24.76 11.77 3.60
CA GLN A 57 -23.99 12.09 4.81
C GLN A 57 -22.77 11.18 5.06
N ASN A 58 -22.61 10.07 4.34
CA ASN A 58 -21.56 9.07 4.62
C ASN A 58 -21.04 8.38 3.35
N LEU A 59 -20.96 9.11 2.24
CA LEU A 59 -20.60 8.55 0.93
C LEU A 59 -19.19 7.95 0.90
N ASP A 60 -18.28 8.55 1.64
CA ASP A 60 -16.89 8.18 1.84
C ASP A 60 -16.60 7.73 3.29
N GLY A 61 -17.65 7.43 4.06
CA GLY A 61 -17.56 7.15 5.48
C GLY A 61 -16.94 5.78 5.83
N PRO A 62 -16.49 5.62 7.09
CA PRO A 62 -15.83 4.40 7.53
C PRO A 62 -16.79 3.24 7.74
N MET A 63 -16.22 2.03 7.71
CA MET A 63 -16.80 0.85 8.33
C MET A 63 -16.39 0.76 9.80
N LEU A 64 -17.33 0.33 10.63
CA LEU A 64 -17.13 0.04 12.05
C LEU A 64 -17.30 -1.46 12.30
N LEU A 65 -16.72 -1.98 13.39
CA LEU A 65 -16.88 -3.38 13.77
C LEU A 65 -18.35 -3.80 13.89
N SER A 66 -19.22 -2.88 14.34
CA SER A 66 -20.66 -3.09 14.49
C SER A 66 -21.40 -3.32 13.17
N TYR A 67 -20.81 -2.99 12.02
CA TYR A 67 -21.45 -3.22 10.71
C TYR A 67 -21.26 -4.65 10.20
N GLY A 68 -20.46 -5.47 10.89
CA GLY A 68 -20.25 -6.87 10.56
C GLY A 68 -19.29 -7.10 9.39
N ILE A 69 -18.75 -8.32 9.34
CA ILE A 69 -17.67 -8.70 8.42
C ILE A 69 -18.05 -8.57 6.95
N THR A 70 -19.32 -8.81 6.60
CA THR A 70 -19.80 -8.65 5.22
C THR A 70 -19.58 -7.24 4.69
N ASN A 71 -19.83 -6.22 5.51
CA ASN A 71 -19.62 -4.82 5.12
C ASN A 71 -18.14 -4.41 5.24
N ILE A 72 -17.43 -4.89 6.27
CA ILE A 72 -16.00 -4.59 6.47
C ILE A 72 -15.12 -5.19 5.36
N ALA A 73 -15.60 -6.24 4.67
CA ALA A 73 -14.82 -6.90 3.63
C ALA A 73 -14.47 -5.94 2.49
N CYS A 74 -15.46 -5.28 1.89
CA CYS A 74 -15.28 -4.45 0.70
C CYS A 74 -16.08 -3.15 0.71
N GLN A 75 -16.44 -2.65 1.90
CA GLN A 75 -17.32 -1.48 2.12
C GLN A 75 -18.82 -1.85 2.11
N ARG A 76 -19.67 -0.94 2.62
CA ARG A 76 -21.10 -1.16 2.92
C ARG A 76 -21.89 -1.68 1.73
N SER A 77 -22.51 -2.84 1.90
CA SER A 77 -23.34 -3.50 0.88
C SER A 77 -22.65 -3.54 -0.50
N SER A 78 -21.34 -3.76 -0.50
CA SER A 78 -20.52 -3.79 -1.70
C SER A 78 -21.00 -4.85 -2.69
N LYS A 79 -20.94 -4.52 -3.97
CA LYS A 79 -21.20 -5.46 -5.07
C LYS A 79 -19.89 -5.88 -5.73
N PRO A 80 -19.82 -7.09 -6.33
CA PRO A 80 -18.65 -7.50 -7.09
C PRO A 80 -18.32 -6.52 -8.21
N ALA A 81 -17.03 -6.20 -8.38
CA ALA A 81 -16.55 -5.46 -9.54
C ALA A 81 -16.86 -6.22 -10.84
N GLN A 82 -17.19 -5.48 -11.90
CA GLN A 82 -17.63 -6.05 -13.18
C GLN A 82 -16.48 -6.27 -14.17
N GLN A 83 -15.28 -5.83 -13.83
CA GLN A 83 -14.07 -6.01 -14.60
C GLN A 83 -12.93 -6.48 -13.68
N SER A 84 -11.86 -6.99 -14.28
CA SER A 84 -10.62 -7.32 -13.60
C SER A 84 -9.45 -6.68 -14.34
N ALA A 85 -8.50 -6.11 -13.61
CA ALA A 85 -7.26 -5.64 -14.21
C ALA A 85 -6.24 -6.77 -14.30
N THR A 86 -5.53 -6.88 -15.42
CA THR A 86 -4.42 -7.84 -15.52
C THR A 86 -3.16 -7.21 -14.94
N ALA A 87 -2.47 -7.94 -14.05
CA ALA A 87 -1.26 -7.45 -13.40
C ALA A 87 -0.18 -8.54 -13.38
N PRO A 88 1.02 -8.30 -13.90
CA PRO A 88 2.14 -9.21 -13.71
C PRO A 88 2.52 -9.32 -12.23
N ALA A 89 2.91 -10.51 -11.77
CA ALA A 89 3.55 -10.67 -10.46
C ALA A 89 4.81 -9.77 -10.39
N GLY A 90 5.04 -9.13 -9.25
CA GLY A 90 6.11 -8.13 -9.13
C GLY A 90 5.77 -6.73 -9.65
N ALA A 91 4.64 -6.55 -10.34
CA ALA A 91 4.25 -5.25 -10.88
C ALA A 91 4.06 -4.21 -9.76
N PRO A 92 4.50 -2.96 -9.96
CA PRO A 92 4.13 -1.86 -9.09
C PRO A 92 2.62 -1.61 -9.18
N ILE A 93 2.00 -1.33 -8.03
CA ILE A 93 0.63 -0.83 -7.92
C ILE A 93 0.69 0.48 -7.15
N THR A 94 0.05 1.52 -7.68
CA THR A 94 -0.10 2.82 -7.03
C THR A 94 -1.57 3.07 -6.75
N PHE A 95 -1.90 3.42 -5.51
CA PHE A 95 -3.23 3.85 -5.10
C PHE A 95 -3.22 5.36 -4.87
N LYS A 96 -4.11 6.09 -5.54
CA LYS A 96 -4.33 7.51 -5.27
C LYS A 96 -5.62 7.68 -4.48
N TRP A 97 -5.51 8.29 -3.32
CA TRP A 97 -6.63 8.67 -2.47
C TRP A 97 -7.07 10.10 -2.78
N SER A 98 -8.37 10.37 -2.71
CA SER A 98 -8.95 11.71 -2.94
C SER A 98 -8.37 12.77 -1.99
N HIS A 99 -8.35 12.44 -0.70
CA HIS A 99 -7.84 13.23 0.41
C HIS A 99 -7.62 12.28 1.60
N TRP A 100 -6.79 12.67 2.57
CA TRP A 100 -6.72 11.99 3.86
C TRP A 100 -6.48 13.00 4.99
N PRO A 101 -7.34 13.05 6.02
CA PRO A 101 -7.17 13.99 7.12
C PRO A 101 -5.94 13.66 7.98
N PRO A 102 -5.13 14.66 8.38
CA PRO A 102 -3.93 14.42 9.20
C PRO A 102 -4.18 13.84 10.60
N ASP A 103 -5.36 14.05 11.17
CA ASP A 103 -5.73 13.50 12.47
C ASP A 103 -6.18 12.04 12.39
N HIS A 104 -6.54 11.54 11.19
CA HIS A 104 -6.90 10.15 10.92
C HIS A 104 -5.65 9.24 10.85
N LYS A 105 -4.93 9.20 11.96
CA LYS A 105 -3.70 8.40 12.15
C LYS A 105 -4.03 6.92 12.29
N GLY A 106 -3.26 6.09 11.60
CA GLY A 106 -3.32 4.63 11.77
C GLY A 106 -2.62 3.84 10.66
N PRO A 107 -2.75 2.51 10.67
CA PRO A 107 -2.05 1.65 9.72
C PRO A 107 -2.67 1.68 8.33
N ILE A 108 -1.85 1.32 7.34
CA ILE A 108 -2.25 1.00 5.98
C ILE A 108 -1.86 -0.46 5.71
N THR A 109 -2.79 -1.24 5.18
CA THR A 109 -2.55 -2.66 4.86
C THR A 109 -3.16 -3.03 3.53
N THR A 110 -2.54 -3.98 2.84
CA THR A 110 -3.09 -4.56 1.61
C THR A 110 -3.08 -6.08 1.69
N TYR A 111 -4.19 -6.70 1.30
CA TYR A 111 -4.41 -8.14 1.30
C TYR A 111 -4.78 -8.65 -0.09
N LEU A 112 -4.55 -9.93 -0.32
CA LEU A 112 -5.08 -10.68 -1.44
C LEU A 112 -5.88 -11.89 -0.96
N ALA A 113 -6.89 -12.24 -1.73
CA ALA A 113 -7.65 -13.47 -1.59
C ALA A 113 -7.92 -14.09 -2.96
N GLU A 114 -7.60 -15.38 -3.14
CA GLU A 114 -7.85 -16.09 -4.40
C GLU A 114 -9.35 -16.36 -4.56
N CYS A 115 -9.91 -16.00 -5.72
CA CYS A 115 -11.34 -16.16 -6.01
C CYS A 115 -11.73 -17.62 -6.29
N LYS A 116 -10.75 -18.48 -6.58
CA LYS A 116 -10.95 -19.89 -7.01
C LYS A 116 -11.94 -20.03 -8.18
N GLY A 117 -11.90 -19.06 -9.09
CA GLY A 117 -12.86 -18.90 -10.17
C GLY A 117 -12.92 -17.45 -10.63
N ASP A 118 -14.06 -17.02 -11.17
CA ASP A 118 -14.31 -15.62 -11.48
C ASP A 118 -14.55 -14.83 -10.18
N CYS A 119 -13.88 -13.69 -10.03
CA CYS A 119 -14.09 -12.81 -8.88
C CYS A 119 -15.46 -12.12 -8.89
N LYS A 120 -16.20 -12.13 -10.00
CA LYS A 120 -17.59 -11.63 -10.08
C LYS A 120 -18.58 -12.42 -9.24
N SER A 121 -18.29 -13.69 -8.95
CA SER A 121 -19.15 -14.56 -8.13
C SER A 121 -18.56 -14.84 -6.75
N ALA A 122 -17.36 -14.35 -6.46
CA ALA A 122 -16.71 -14.54 -5.17
C ALA A 122 -17.40 -13.68 -4.10
N ASN A 123 -17.58 -14.25 -2.90
CA ASN A 123 -18.03 -13.51 -1.72
C ASN A 123 -16.82 -13.12 -0.86
N PRO A 124 -16.41 -11.83 -0.83
CA PRO A 124 -15.19 -11.40 -0.14
C PRO A 124 -15.15 -11.76 1.35
N SER A 125 -16.31 -11.80 2.03
CA SER A 125 -16.37 -12.11 3.47
C SER A 125 -16.11 -13.58 3.80
N GLN A 126 -16.17 -14.45 2.79
CA GLN A 126 -15.97 -15.91 2.92
C GLN A 126 -14.61 -16.36 2.36
N LEU A 127 -13.83 -15.45 1.77
CA LEU A 127 -12.51 -15.77 1.24
C LEU A 127 -11.45 -15.88 2.34
N SER A 128 -10.33 -16.52 1.99
CA SER A 128 -9.15 -16.62 2.82
C SER A 128 -8.13 -15.56 2.40
N TRP A 129 -7.78 -14.66 3.33
CA TRP A 129 -7.01 -13.45 3.07
C TRP A 129 -5.60 -13.56 3.62
N PHE A 130 -4.61 -13.23 2.81
CA PHE A 130 -3.21 -13.10 3.25
C PHE A 130 -2.72 -11.68 2.99
N LYS A 131 -1.89 -11.18 3.91
CA LYS A 131 -1.36 -9.82 3.85
C LYS A 131 -0.14 -9.77 2.93
N ILE A 132 -0.06 -8.73 2.10
CA ILE A 132 1.04 -8.53 1.15
C ILE A 132 1.79 -7.20 1.35
N ASP A 133 1.21 -6.30 2.14
CA ASP A 133 1.75 -4.97 2.46
C ASP A 133 1.19 -4.53 3.82
N GLU A 134 2.06 -3.94 4.63
CA GLU A 134 1.68 -3.28 5.88
C GLU A 134 2.63 -2.15 6.27
N VAL A 135 2.06 -1.06 6.78
CA VAL A 135 2.77 -0.04 7.56
C VAL A 135 1.87 0.41 8.70
N GLY A 136 2.37 0.27 9.94
CA GLY A 136 1.68 0.69 11.17
C GLY A 136 2.29 1.94 11.78
N LEU A 137 2.55 1.88 13.09
CA LEU A 137 3.32 2.90 13.81
C LEU A 137 4.80 2.86 13.39
N ILE A 138 5.32 3.97 12.90
CA ILE A 138 6.72 4.18 12.52
C ILE A 138 7.51 4.80 13.69
N GLY A 139 6.84 5.64 14.50
CA GLY A 139 7.42 6.32 15.65
C GLY A 139 7.96 7.73 15.34
N GLY A 140 8.90 8.20 16.16
CA GLY A 140 9.41 9.57 16.14
C GLY A 140 8.51 10.56 16.90
N LYS A 141 8.90 11.85 16.90
CA LYS A 141 8.13 12.90 17.59
C LYS A 141 6.70 12.96 17.01
N GLY A 142 5.72 12.74 17.88
CA GLY A 142 4.31 12.77 17.53
C GLY A 142 3.79 11.56 16.76
N ASN A 143 4.46 10.39 16.88
CA ASN A 143 4.07 9.11 16.31
C ASN A 143 3.68 9.19 14.83
N ASN A 144 4.66 9.04 13.93
CA ASN A 144 4.33 8.88 12.52
C ASN A 144 3.70 7.50 12.29
N TRP A 145 2.70 7.46 11.43
CA TRP A 145 1.96 6.26 11.00
C TRP A 145 2.06 6.08 9.48
N GLY A 146 1.56 4.94 8.98
CA GLY A 146 1.39 4.73 7.54
C GLY A 146 0.61 5.86 6.86
N THR A 147 -0.43 6.40 7.51
CA THR A 147 -1.19 7.54 6.98
C THR A 147 -0.39 8.85 6.91
N ASP A 148 0.59 9.08 7.79
CA ASP A 148 1.49 10.22 7.69
C ASP A 148 2.42 10.10 6.47
N VAL A 149 2.81 8.88 6.10
CA VAL A 149 3.59 8.61 4.88
C VAL A 149 2.73 8.85 3.64
N LEU A 150 1.49 8.36 3.63
CA LEU A 150 0.50 8.59 2.58
C LEU A 150 0.31 10.10 2.31
N ILE A 151 0.06 10.89 3.37
CA ILE A 151 -0.14 12.34 3.26
C ILE A 151 1.12 13.02 2.71
N LYS A 152 2.32 12.67 3.21
CA LYS A 152 3.60 13.23 2.74
C LYS A 152 3.87 12.93 1.26
N GLN A 153 3.22 11.93 0.68
CA GLN A 153 3.30 11.60 -0.75
C GLN A 153 2.20 12.24 -1.59
N GLY A 154 1.44 13.20 -1.05
CA GLY A 154 0.30 13.78 -1.76
C GLY A 154 -0.82 12.78 -1.94
N THR A 155 -1.13 12.03 -0.88
CA THR A 155 -2.19 11.00 -0.80
C THR A 155 -2.04 9.87 -1.81
N VAL A 156 -0.78 9.49 -2.06
CA VAL A 156 -0.39 8.36 -2.92
C VAL A 156 0.24 7.25 -2.09
N TRP A 157 -0.17 6.00 -2.34
CA TRP A 157 0.42 4.82 -1.74
C TRP A 157 0.98 3.88 -2.82
N ASN A 158 2.26 3.54 -2.71
CA ASN A 158 2.93 2.66 -3.67
C ASN A 158 3.14 1.28 -3.06
N MET A 159 2.92 0.21 -3.81
CA MET A 159 3.29 -1.15 -3.40
C MET A 159 3.75 -1.96 -4.61
N LYS A 160 4.19 -3.21 -4.39
CA LYS A 160 4.46 -4.17 -5.46
C LYS A 160 3.71 -5.46 -5.19
N LEU A 161 3.13 -6.05 -6.23
CA LEU A 161 2.63 -7.42 -6.12
C LEU A 161 3.80 -8.34 -5.74
N PRO A 162 3.58 -9.33 -4.85
CA PRO A 162 4.63 -10.28 -4.52
C PRO A 162 5.08 -11.04 -5.77
N LYS A 163 6.40 -11.21 -5.97
CA LYS A 163 6.93 -11.84 -7.19
C LYS A 163 6.61 -13.33 -7.28
N ASN A 164 6.53 -14.01 -6.15
CA ASN A 164 6.33 -15.46 -6.09
C ASN A 164 4.86 -15.83 -5.90
N ILE A 165 3.94 -14.88 -5.99
CA ILE A 165 2.51 -15.19 -5.89
C ILE A 165 2.08 -16.08 -7.05
N LYS A 166 1.20 -17.05 -6.80
CA LYS A 166 0.62 -17.87 -7.86
C LYS A 166 -0.19 -17.00 -8.84
N SER A 167 -0.14 -17.33 -10.12
CA SER A 167 -1.02 -16.71 -11.13
C SER A 167 -2.48 -17.13 -10.89
N GLY A 168 -3.43 -16.22 -11.07
CA GLY A 168 -4.84 -16.49 -10.81
C GLY A 168 -5.70 -15.24 -10.70
N ASN A 169 -6.97 -15.45 -10.37
CA ASN A 169 -7.92 -14.37 -10.12
C ASN A 169 -7.98 -14.10 -8.62
N TYR A 170 -7.77 -12.84 -8.24
CA TYR A 170 -7.70 -12.40 -6.85
C TYR A 170 -8.58 -11.18 -6.62
N ILE A 171 -9.14 -11.08 -5.41
CA ILE A 171 -9.59 -9.80 -4.88
C ILE A 171 -8.42 -9.19 -4.10
N LEU A 172 -8.01 -8.00 -4.48
CA LEU A 172 -7.12 -7.15 -3.69
C LEU A 172 -7.95 -6.25 -2.78
N ARG A 173 -7.62 -6.22 -1.49
CA ARG A 173 -8.24 -5.35 -0.50
C ARG A 173 -7.17 -4.42 0.07
N HIS A 174 -7.24 -3.14 -0.29
CA HIS A 174 -6.42 -2.08 0.28
C HIS A 174 -7.22 -1.35 1.35
N GLU A 175 -6.63 -1.07 2.50
CA GLU A 175 -7.34 -0.47 3.63
C GLU A 175 -6.46 0.46 4.44
N ILE A 176 -7.08 1.55 4.88
CA ILE A 176 -6.61 2.36 6.00
C ILE A 176 -7.51 2.11 7.21
N VAL A 177 -6.91 1.98 8.40
CA VAL A 177 -7.66 1.98 9.67
C VAL A 177 -7.34 3.27 10.41
N ALA A 178 -8.30 4.16 10.60
CA ALA A 178 -8.13 5.36 11.42
C ALA A 178 -8.47 5.07 12.88
N LEU A 179 -7.60 5.53 13.79
CA LEU A 179 -7.63 5.21 15.22
C LEU A 179 -7.93 6.44 16.12
N HIS A 180 -8.32 7.56 15.51
CA HIS A 180 -8.45 8.86 16.18
C HIS A 180 -9.64 8.92 17.14
N ASP A 181 -10.69 8.14 16.90
CA ASP A 181 -11.92 8.15 17.69
C ASP A 181 -12.04 6.95 18.64
N VAL A 182 -10.97 6.16 18.80
CA VAL A 182 -10.94 5.10 19.81
C VAL A 182 -10.80 5.74 21.20
N PRO A 183 -11.56 5.33 22.23
CA PRO A 183 -12.62 4.31 22.20
C PRO A 183 -14.01 4.82 21.81
N GLY A 184 -14.26 6.14 21.85
CA GLY A 184 -15.59 6.77 21.79
C GLY A 184 -16.44 6.46 20.55
N GLY A 185 -15.84 6.40 19.36
CA GLY A 185 -16.46 5.93 18.11
C GLY A 185 -15.83 4.66 17.54
N GLY A 186 -14.73 4.20 18.13
CA GLY A 186 -14.03 2.98 17.74
C GLY A 186 -13.09 3.15 16.54
N ALA A 187 -12.45 2.05 16.14
CA ALA A 187 -11.58 2.03 14.97
C ALA A 187 -12.43 2.12 13.69
N GLN A 188 -11.97 2.97 12.76
CA GLN A 188 -12.67 3.29 11.52
C GLN A 188 -11.92 2.67 10.33
N MET A 189 -12.56 1.73 9.64
CA MET A 189 -11.96 0.99 8.52
C MET A 189 -12.39 1.58 7.17
N TYR A 190 -11.44 1.77 6.26
CA TYR A 190 -11.67 2.27 4.91
C TYR A 190 -11.20 1.26 3.86
N PRO A 191 -11.91 0.12 3.72
CA PRO A 191 -11.55 -0.89 2.75
C PRO A 191 -11.95 -0.48 1.32
N THR A 192 -11.06 -0.74 0.37
CA THR A 192 -11.36 -0.73 -1.07
C THR A 192 -10.97 -2.07 -1.67
N CYS A 193 -11.91 -2.74 -2.32
CA CYS A 193 -11.67 -4.00 -3.01
C CYS A 193 -11.60 -3.80 -4.52
N MET A 194 -10.73 -4.56 -5.19
CA MET A 194 -10.67 -4.62 -6.65
C MET A 194 -10.34 -6.02 -7.14
N ASN A 195 -10.81 -6.35 -8.35
CA ASN A 195 -10.51 -7.62 -9.00
C ASN A 195 -9.23 -7.52 -9.82
N LEU A 196 -8.31 -8.46 -9.60
CA LEU A 196 -7.07 -8.61 -10.35
C LEU A 196 -7.01 -10.00 -11.00
N ARG A 197 -6.46 -10.05 -12.21
CA ARG A 197 -5.94 -11.26 -12.84
C ARG A 197 -4.41 -11.20 -12.79
N ILE A 198 -3.83 -11.90 -11.83
CA ILE A 198 -2.38 -11.93 -11.65
C ILE A 198 -1.75 -12.94 -12.61
N THR A 199 -0.68 -12.55 -13.30
CA THR A 199 0.01 -13.35 -14.32
C THR A 199 1.52 -13.45 -14.05
N GLY A 200 2.19 -14.45 -14.64
CA GLY A 200 3.66 -14.56 -14.59
C GLY A 200 4.24 -14.86 -13.20
N GLY A 201 3.40 -15.17 -12.22
CA GLY A 201 3.83 -15.48 -10.87
C GLY A 201 4.14 -16.96 -10.64
N GLY A 202 5.08 -17.24 -9.73
CA GLY A 202 5.55 -18.60 -9.43
C GLY A 202 4.56 -19.40 -8.58
N ALA A 203 4.31 -20.67 -8.93
CA ALA A 203 3.40 -21.55 -8.17
C ALA A 203 3.97 -22.04 -6.81
N GLN A 204 5.13 -21.55 -6.40
CA GLN A 204 5.87 -22.05 -5.24
C GLN A 204 5.43 -21.45 -3.90
N SER A 205 4.62 -20.38 -3.90
CA SER A 205 4.09 -19.79 -2.66
C SER A 205 2.57 -19.96 -2.56
N ASN A 206 2.13 -20.58 -1.48
CA ASN A 206 0.73 -20.69 -1.07
C ASN A 206 0.60 -20.13 0.35
N PRO A 207 0.57 -18.79 0.51
CA PRO A 207 0.47 -18.19 1.83
C PRO A 207 -0.82 -18.66 2.51
N ALA A 208 -0.71 -19.13 3.75
CA ALA A 208 -1.89 -19.44 4.54
C ALA A 208 -2.68 -18.14 4.77
N GLY A 209 -3.90 -18.08 4.25
CA GLY A 209 -4.82 -16.98 4.53
C GLY A 209 -5.62 -17.21 5.81
N VAL A 210 -6.22 -16.13 6.30
CA VAL A 210 -7.13 -16.11 7.46
C VAL A 210 -8.49 -15.54 7.07
N SER A 211 -9.50 -15.75 7.90
CA SER A 211 -10.80 -15.09 7.70
C SER A 211 -10.72 -13.62 8.13
N LEU A 212 -11.50 -12.74 7.48
CA LEU A 212 -11.60 -11.35 7.95
C LEU A 212 -12.15 -11.27 9.39
N ALA A 213 -12.98 -12.23 9.80
CA ALA A 213 -13.50 -12.31 11.16
C ALA A 213 -12.40 -12.47 12.23
N SER A 214 -11.28 -13.13 11.92
CA SER A 214 -10.15 -13.19 12.86
C SER A 214 -9.35 -11.89 12.92
N ILE A 215 -9.37 -11.09 11.84
CA ILE A 215 -8.69 -9.80 11.76
C ILE A 215 -9.51 -8.71 12.47
N TYR A 216 -10.81 -8.62 12.16
CA TYR A 216 -11.72 -7.57 12.63
C TYR A 216 -12.66 -8.13 13.69
N SER A 217 -12.17 -8.19 14.92
CA SER A 217 -12.95 -8.62 16.08
C SER A 217 -12.85 -7.60 17.20
N ALA A 218 -13.78 -7.66 18.15
CA ALA A 218 -13.71 -6.89 19.39
C ALA A 218 -12.47 -7.23 20.24
N ASN A 219 -11.75 -8.32 19.94
CA ASN A 219 -10.56 -8.74 20.66
C ASN A 219 -9.25 -8.31 19.98
N THR A 220 -9.31 -7.81 18.75
CA THR A 220 -8.11 -7.42 18.00
C THR A 220 -7.41 -6.23 18.69
N PRO A 221 -6.19 -6.41 19.24
CA PRO A 221 -5.54 -5.38 20.05
C PRO A 221 -5.29 -4.08 19.29
N GLY A 222 -4.88 -4.16 18.02
CA GLY A 222 -4.62 -3.00 17.17
C GLY A 222 -5.84 -2.11 16.90
N LEU A 223 -7.06 -2.63 17.10
CA LEU A 223 -8.31 -1.86 16.94
C LEU A 223 -8.73 -1.14 18.23
N LYS A 224 -8.03 -1.39 19.35
CA LYS A 224 -8.28 -0.76 20.66
C LYS A 224 -7.30 0.37 20.98
N VAL A 225 -6.34 0.63 20.09
CA VAL A 225 -5.37 1.71 20.26
C VAL A 225 -5.99 3.04 19.85
N SER A 226 -5.79 4.07 20.67
CA SER A 226 -6.20 5.43 20.37
C SER A 226 -5.01 6.28 19.94
N THR A 227 -5.20 7.09 18.90
CA THR A 227 -4.26 8.16 18.51
C THR A 227 -4.69 9.54 19.02
N LYS A 228 -5.84 9.63 19.71
CA LYS A 228 -6.38 10.87 20.27
C LYS A 228 -5.42 11.48 21.28
N GLY A 229 -5.12 12.76 21.13
CA GLY A 229 -4.15 13.46 21.98
C GLY A 229 -2.68 13.08 21.72
N ASN A 230 -2.41 12.30 20.66
CA ASN A 230 -1.06 11.88 20.25
C ASN A 230 -0.21 11.27 21.40
N PRO A 231 -0.71 10.20 22.04
CA PRO A 231 -0.05 9.61 23.20
C PRO A 231 1.30 8.99 22.80
N SER A 232 2.30 8.97 23.66
CA SER A 232 3.54 8.24 23.35
C SER A 232 3.28 6.74 23.25
N LEU A 233 3.53 6.12 22.09
CA LEU A 233 3.35 4.69 21.87
C LEU A 233 4.72 4.03 21.61
N GLY A 234 5.00 2.95 22.34
CA GLY A 234 6.23 2.17 22.14
C GLY A 234 6.16 1.16 20.99
N SER A 235 4.95 0.66 20.69
CA SER A 235 4.70 -0.30 19.62
C SER A 235 3.21 -0.32 19.24
N TYR A 236 2.88 -0.95 18.12
CA TYR A 236 1.51 -1.10 17.64
C TYR A 236 1.31 -2.48 16.99
N ALA A 237 0.41 -3.31 17.50
CA ALA A 237 0.10 -4.59 16.86
C ALA A 237 -0.80 -4.35 15.64
N ILE A 238 -0.25 -4.40 14.43
CA ILE A 238 -1.03 -4.22 13.19
C ILE A 238 -2.06 -5.36 13.09
N PRO A 239 -3.36 -5.07 12.88
CA PRO A 239 -4.37 -6.11 12.70
C PRO A 239 -4.00 -7.10 11.59
N GLY A 240 -4.32 -8.38 11.83
CA GLY A 240 -4.19 -9.46 10.84
C GLY A 240 -2.79 -10.08 10.75
N PRO A 241 -2.63 -11.13 9.92
CA PRO A 241 -1.41 -11.93 9.87
C PRO A 241 -0.22 -11.12 9.38
N ARG A 242 0.99 -11.59 9.65
CA ARG A 242 2.21 -10.98 9.07
C ARG A 242 2.23 -11.09 7.55
N VAL A 243 2.94 -10.19 6.90
CA VAL A 243 3.34 -10.37 5.51
C VAL A 243 4.31 -11.56 5.43
N SER A 244 3.95 -12.60 4.68
CA SER A 244 4.81 -13.78 4.52
C SER A 244 6.07 -13.41 3.74
N GLY A 245 7.26 -13.83 4.22
CA GLY A 245 8.48 -13.70 3.44
C GLY A 245 8.49 -14.58 2.18
N GLN A 246 7.73 -15.68 2.17
CA GLN A 246 7.76 -16.69 1.11
C GLN A 246 7.16 -16.19 -0.21
N ILE A 247 6.24 -15.23 -0.15
CA ILE A 247 5.56 -14.68 -1.34
C ILE A 247 6.46 -13.69 -2.10
N GLY A 248 7.63 -13.33 -1.57
CA GLY A 248 8.52 -12.36 -2.20
C GLY A 248 7.93 -10.94 -2.18
N ALA A 249 7.27 -10.58 -1.08
CA ALA A 249 6.81 -9.22 -0.84
C ALA A 249 7.99 -8.27 -0.66
N VAL A 250 7.87 -7.05 -1.18
CA VAL A 250 8.89 -6.00 -1.06
C VAL A 250 8.51 -5.07 0.09
N SER A 251 9.49 -4.63 0.87
CA SER A 251 9.23 -3.64 1.93
C SER A 251 8.62 -2.37 1.36
N VAL A 252 7.40 -2.09 1.74
CA VAL A 252 6.62 -0.96 1.20
C VAL A 252 7.18 0.39 1.65
N MET A 253 7.82 0.45 2.81
CA MET A 253 8.55 1.64 3.24
C MET A 253 9.69 2.02 2.28
N SER A 254 10.33 1.06 1.60
CA SER A 254 11.36 1.37 0.58
C SER A 254 10.79 2.01 -0.69
N LEU A 255 9.53 1.74 -1.01
CA LEU A 255 8.81 2.29 -2.16
C LEU A 255 8.17 3.64 -1.84
N ASN A 256 7.94 3.89 -0.56
CA ASN A 256 7.25 5.05 -0.03
C ASN A 256 8.18 6.02 0.73
N ASN A 257 9.49 5.89 0.51
CA ASN A 257 10.52 6.63 1.23
C ASN A 257 10.81 8.02 0.67
N GLY A 258 10.17 8.48 -0.41
CA GLY A 258 10.29 9.83 -1.00
C GLY A 258 11.71 10.42 -1.12
N SER A 259 12.12 10.87 -2.31
CA SER A 259 13.38 11.59 -2.55
C SER A 259 13.59 12.91 -1.76
N LYS A 260 12.70 13.24 -0.80
CA LYS A 260 12.76 14.38 0.12
C LYS A 260 12.69 13.99 1.61
N GLN A 261 12.90 12.73 1.99
CA GLN A 261 13.02 12.37 3.42
C GLN A 261 14.43 12.69 3.93
N ARG A 262 14.57 13.77 4.71
CA ARG A 262 15.70 13.93 5.63
C ARG A 262 15.41 13.10 6.89
N GLY A 263 15.65 11.80 6.82
CA GLY A 263 15.55 10.91 7.98
C GLY A 263 15.60 9.44 7.60
N ASN A 264 16.57 8.70 8.15
CA ASN A 264 16.54 7.25 8.16
C ASN A 264 15.41 6.80 9.10
N TYR A 265 14.20 6.67 8.56
CA TYR A 265 13.14 5.94 9.25
C TYR A 265 13.40 4.45 9.04
N ASN A 266 14.08 3.82 10.01
CA ASN A 266 14.02 2.37 10.10
C ASN A 266 12.54 2.01 10.27
N ALA A 267 11.98 1.30 9.31
CA ALA A 267 10.68 0.68 9.49
C ALA A 267 10.81 -0.30 10.66
N VAL A 268 10.39 0.12 11.85
CA VAL A 268 10.13 -0.84 12.93
C VAL A 268 8.86 -1.54 12.49
N TYR A 269 9.00 -2.69 11.84
CA TYR A 269 7.91 -3.65 11.75
C TYR A 269 7.50 -3.94 13.19
N PRO A 270 6.35 -3.46 13.70
CA PRO A 270 5.88 -3.99 14.94
C PRO A 270 5.14 -5.25 14.55
N ASN A 271 5.85 -6.35 14.53
CA ASN A 271 5.27 -7.54 15.10
C ASN A 271 6.38 -8.14 15.96
N GLN A 272 6.12 -8.20 17.27
CA GLN A 272 6.83 -9.05 18.21
C GLN A 272 7.02 -10.43 17.58
N ASP A 273 8.11 -11.15 17.83
CA ASP A 273 8.43 -12.48 17.25
C ASP A 273 7.29 -13.53 17.31
N HIS A 274 6.19 -13.22 17.98
CA HIS A 274 4.92 -13.93 18.01
C HIS A 274 3.88 -13.39 17.00
N ASP A 275 3.54 -14.18 15.97
CA ASP A 275 2.35 -13.96 15.14
C ASP A 275 1.12 -14.59 15.83
N PRO A 276 0.17 -13.82 16.37
CA PRO A 276 -1.01 -14.38 17.05
C PRO A 276 -2.00 -15.08 16.09
N TYR A 277 -1.76 -15.02 14.77
CA TYR A 277 -2.61 -15.63 13.74
C TYR A 277 -1.98 -16.85 13.07
N ALA A 278 -0.72 -17.17 13.38
CA ALA A 278 -0.10 -18.40 12.90
C ALA A 278 -0.78 -19.60 13.57
N LYS A 279 -1.30 -20.53 12.76
CA LYS A 279 -1.65 -21.86 13.27
C LYS A 279 -0.33 -22.53 13.66
N GLU A 280 -0.20 -22.94 14.92
CA GLU A 280 0.98 -23.67 15.40
C GLU A 280 1.20 -24.92 14.52
N GLY A 281 2.20 -24.85 13.64
CA GLY A 281 2.81 -26.03 13.06
C GLY A 281 3.73 -26.68 14.10
N PRO A 282 4.06 -27.97 13.97
CA PRO A 282 4.85 -28.67 14.98
C PRO A 282 6.16 -27.93 15.23
N THR A 283 6.32 -27.44 16.45
CA THR A 283 7.48 -26.69 16.93
C THR A 283 8.73 -27.52 16.73
N LYS A 284 9.60 -27.13 15.79
CA LYS A 284 11.02 -27.49 15.85
C LYS A 284 11.72 -26.43 16.69
N GLY A 285 12.10 -26.83 17.90
CA GLY A 285 12.79 -25.97 18.87
C GLY A 285 14.02 -25.28 18.30
N GLY A 286 14.11 -23.97 18.54
CA GLY A 286 15.19 -23.12 18.05
C GLY A 286 15.50 -21.99 19.03
N ARG A 287 16.26 -22.34 20.08
CA ARG A 287 17.22 -21.54 20.87
C ARG A 287 16.93 -20.04 21.09
N ASN A 288 16.62 -19.72 22.34
CA ASN A 288 16.78 -18.41 22.97
C ASN A 288 18.17 -17.81 22.68
N ALA A 289 18.22 -16.65 22.01
CA ALA A 289 19.37 -15.76 22.05
C ALA A 289 19.25 -14.89 23.31
N GLY A 290 19.63 -15.47 24.44
CA GLY A 290 19.82 -14.76 25.70
C GLY A 290 21.00 -13.80 25.61
N LEU A 291 20.78 -12.62 26.18
CA LEU A 291 21.73 -11.57 26.52
C LEU A 291 23.14 -12.11 26.82
N SER A 292 24.14 -11.70 26.03
CA SER A 292 25.55 -11.95 26.35
C SER A 292 25.97 -11.01 27.49
N GLN A 293 25.88 -11.51 28.73
CA GLN A 293 26.66 -11.00 29.84
C GLN A 293 28.09 -11.53 29.71
N ARG A 294 29.04 -10.59 29.80
CA ARG A 294 30.48 -10.80 29.71
C ARG A 294 30.97 -11.54 30.97
N PRO A 295 31.66 -12.69 30.88
CA PRO A 295 32.26 -13.31 32.06
C PRO A 295 33.56 -12.58 32.44
N GLN A 296 33.62 -12.10 33.68
CA GLN A 296 34.87 -11.81 34.37
C GLN A 296 35.46 -13.13 34.85
N GLY A 297 36.75 -13.37 34.58
CA GLY A 297 37.41 -14.58 35.03
C GLY A 297 38.92 -14.55 34.87
N ALA A 298 39.59 -14.45 36.02
CA ALA A 298 40.85 -15.08 36.39
C ALA A 298 42.20 -14.65 35.76
N GLN A 299 43.00 -14.15 36.70
CA GLN A 299 44.45 -13.94 36.81
C GLN A 299 45.41 -14.85 36.01
N ARG A 300 46.51 -14.20 35.60
CA ARG A 300 47.77 -14.71 35.02
C ARG A 300 48.50 -15.74 35.90
N PRO A 301 49.39 -16.52 35.27
CA PRO A 301 50.79 -16.59 35.75
C PRO A 301 51.82 -16.12 34.70
N GLN A 302 52.92 -15.55 35.18
CA GLN A 302 54.11 -15.14 34.41
C GLN A 302 55.21 -16.21 34.46
N VAL A 303 55.96 -16.41 33.36
CA VAL A 303 57.43 -16.62 33.23
C VAL A 303 57.76 -16.27 31.75
N GLY A 304 58.58 -15.29 31.32
CA GLY A 304 60.06 -15.14 31.41
C GLY A 304 60.78 -16.11 30.43
N GLN A 305 61.65 -15.82 29.46
CA GLN A 305 62.42 -14.64 29.01
C GLN A 305 62.94 -14.82 27.55
N ARG A 306 62.88 -13.76 26.73
CA ARG A 306 63.89 -13.19 25.77
C ARG A 306 64.43 -14.00 24.54
N PRO A 307 65.13 -13.35 23.56
CA PRO A 307 64.81 -12.13 22.78
C PRO A 307 65.12 -12.31 21.25
N GLY A 308 64.52 -11.60 20.29
CA GLY A 308 64.96 -10.28 19.80
C GLY A 308 65.31 -10.30 18.29
N GLY A 309 64.83 -9.33 17.51
CA GLY A 309 65.19 -9.17 16.09
C GLY A 309 64.36 -8.11 15.36
N GLN A 310 64.98 -6.96 15.07
CA GLN A 310 64.42 -5.66 14.70
C GLN A 310 63.85 -5.52 13.26
N ARG A 311 62.83 -4.64 13.14
CA ARG A 311 62.57 -3.76 11.97
C ARG A 311 63.34 -2.43 12.21
N PRO A 312 63.77 -1.62 11.21
CA PRO A 312 62.88 -0.93 10.27
C PRO A 312 63.51 -0.66 8.86
N GLY A 313 62.78 -0.27 7.82
CA GLY A 313 62.48 1.14 7.56
C GLY A 313 62.41 1.42 6.05
N SER A 314 61.58 2.39 5.70
CA SER A 314 61.23 2.88 4.36
C SER A 314 62.31 3.72 3.70
N GLN A 315 62.45 3.65 2.36
CA GLN A 315 62.89 4.78 1.52
C GLN A 315 62.45 4.60 0.06
N ARG A 316 62.22 5.74 -0.61
CA ARG A 316 61.52 5.97 -1.88
C ARG A 316 62.56 6.19 -3.03
N PRO A 317 62.17 6.68 -4.22
CA PRO A 317 62.00 5.96 -5.48
C PRO A 317 63.16 6.13 -6.50
N GLY A 318 63.22 5.26 -7.52
CA GLY A 318 64.17 5.39 -8.63
C GLY A 318 63.57 4.95 -9.97
N ASN A 319 63.52 5.89 -10.91
CA ASN A 319 63.15 5.75 -12.32
C ASN A 319 63.85 4.59 -13.01
N TYR A 320 63.13 3.79 -13.80
CA TYR A 320 63.67 3.15 -15.01
C TYR A 320 62.55 2.87 -16.03
N ARG A 321 62.61 3.57 -17.16
CA ARG A 321 62.16 3.13 -18.49
C ARG A 321 63.45 2.88 -19.29
N PRO A 322 63.52 1.97 -20.29
CA PRO A 322 62.74 2.19 -21.52
C PRO A 322 62.44 0.96 -22.41
N ARG A 323 61.73 1.26 -23.53
CA ARG A 323 61.57 0.53 -24.81
C ARG A 323 60.56 -0.65 -24.78
N GLY A 324 59.63 -0.81 -25.72
CA GLY A 324 59.37 -0.16 -27.01
C GLY A 324 58.48 -1.08 -27.87
N ARG A 325 57.90 -0.54 -28.95
CA ARG A 325 56.92 -1.13 -29.91
C ARG A 325 55.47 -1.05 -29.41
N GLY A 326 54.54 -0.29 -29.97
CA GLY A 326 54.43 0.35 -31.28
C GLY A 326 53.38 -0.39 -32.10
N TYR A 327 52.17 0.15 -32.22
CA TYR A 327 51.28 0.01 -33.38
C TYR A 327 50.26 1.16 -33.42
N HIS A 328 50.12 1.70 -34.63
CA HIS A 328 49.18 2.67 -35.21
C HIS A 328 47.72 2.55 -34.72
N ARG A 329 46.79 3.52 -34.83
CA ARG A 329 46.59 4.65 -35.76
C ARG A 329 45.43 5.55 -35.25
N ARG A 330 45.55 6.88 -35.44
CA ARG A 330 44.53 7.93 -35.77
C ARG A 330 43.21 8.00 -34.96
N SER A 331 42.90 9.05 -34.19
CA SER A 331 42.74 10.51 -34.45
C SER A 331 41.30 10.92 -34.85
N ASP A 332 40.87 12.00 -34.19
CA ASP A 332 39.83 12.99 -34.52
C ASP A 332 38.37 12.63 -34.14
N GLN A 333 37.81 13.22 -33.08
CA GLN A 333 37.14 14.55 -33.05
C GLN A 333 36.12 14.73 -34.19
N ALA A 334 34.82 14.71 -33.86
CA ALA A 334 34.01 15.93 -33.77
C ALA A 334 32.48 15.63 -33.75
N GLN A 335 31.77 16.55 -33.06
CA GLN A 335 30.43 17.06 -33.35
C GLN A 335 29.15 16.26 -32.97
N LYS A 336 28.40 16.91 -32.07
CA LYS A 336 26.94 16.82 -31.91
C LYS A 336 26.21 17.07 -33.24
N PRO A 337 24.96 16.59 -33.35
CA PRO A 337 23.91 17.35 -34.03
C PRO A 337 22.75 17.70 -33.08
N ALA A 338 22.19 18.87 -33.34
CA ALA A 338 20.99 19.43 -32.74
C ALA A 338 19.71 18.99 -33.50
N ASP A 339 18.60 19.21 -32.80
CA ASP A 339 17.18 19.02 -33.12
C ASP A 339 16.72 19.28 -34.56
N LYS A 340 15.69 18.51 -34.98
CA LYS A 340 14.54 18.94 -35.80
C LYS A 340 13.38 17.89 -35.76
N PRO A 341 12.14 18.26 -36.14
CA PRO A 341 10.93 18.00 -35.34
C PRO A 341 10.11 16.77 -35.79
N ALA A 342 9.27 16.29 -34.88
CA ALA A 342 8.33 15.20 -35.10
C ALA A 342 7.20 15.61 -36.06
N HIS A 343 6.98 14.76 -37.07
CA HIS A 343 5.83 14.81 -37.97
C HIS A 343 4.53 14.50 -37.21
N VAL A 344 3.58 15.42 -37.32
CA VAL A 344 2.16 15.20 -36.99
C VAL A 344 1.55 14.39 -38.14
N VAL A 345 1.07 13.18 -37.85
CA VAL A 345 0.21 12.42 -38.76
C VAL A 345 -1.22 12.60 -38.28
N GLU A 346 -1.98 13.37 -39.05
CA GLU A 346 -3.40 13.64 -38.88
C GLU A 346 -4.20 12.43 -39.40
N LEU A 347 -5.00 11.80 -38.52
CA LEU A 347 -5.91 10.71 -38.90
C LEU A 347 -7.28 11.28 -39.30
N PRO A 348 -7.93 10.79 -40.37
CA PRO A 348 -9.19 11.33 -40.87
C PRO A 348 -10.40 10.97 -39.97
N PRO A 349 -11.48 11.77 -40.02
CA PRO A 349 -12.62 11.64 -39.12
C PRO A 349 -13.48 10.41 -39.44
N HIS A 350 -13.70 9.56 -38.43
CA HIS A 350 -14.67 8.48 -38.49
C HIS A 350 -16.10 9.04 -38.48
N LYS A 351 -16.83 8.83 -39.59
CA LYS A 351 -18.27 9.06 -39.69
C LYS A 351 -19.02 8.10 -38.76
N GLN A 352 -19.84 8.64 -37.87
CA GLN A 352 -20.86 7.90 -37.14
C GLN A 352 -22.05 7.64 -38.08
N ASN A 353 -22.29 6.38 -38.47
CA ASN A 353 -23.57 5.94 -39.00
C ASN A 353 -24.40 5.41 -37.82
N VAL A 354 -25.42 6.17 -37.41
CA VAL A 354 -26.45 5.73 -36.48
C VAL A 354 -27.63 5.21 -37.29
N PRO A 355 -28.04 3.93 -37.18
CA PRO A 355 -29.33 3.49 -37.67
C PRO A 355 -30.40 3.93 -36.68
N ASN A 356 -31.35 4.73 -37.18
CA ASN A 356 -32.56 5.13 -36.50
C ASN A 356 -33.42 3.88 -36.19
N GLN A 357 -33.48 3.45 -34.93
CA GLN A 357 -34.45 2.44 -34.48
C GLN A 357 -35.55 3.12 -33.68
N GLN A 358 -36.75 3.11 -34.28
CA GLN A 358 -38.01 3.50 -33.65
C GLN A 358 -38.29 2.62 -32.42
N LEU A 359 -38.58 3.27 -31.30
CA LEU A 359 -39.13 2.63 -30.10
C LEU A 359 -40.63 2.35 -30.31
N PRO A 360 -41.14 1.13 -30.07
CA PRO A 360 -42.57 0.88 -30.02
C PRO A 360 -43.18 1.37 -28.69
N ASN A 361 -44.25 2.14 -28.81
CA ASN A 361 -45.16 2.54 -27.73
C ASN A 361 -45.69 1.33 -26.98
N ASN A 362 -45.38 1.20 -25.69
CA ASN A 362 -46.06 0.26 -24.80
C ASN A 362 -46.98 0.99 -23.83
N LYS A 363 -48.28 0.76 -24.02
CA LYS A 363 -49.39 1.20 -23.16
C LYS A 363 -49.32 0.48 -21.80
N LEU A 364 -49.46 1.25 -20.74
CA LEU A 364 -49.77 0.77 -19.38
C LEU A 364 -51.19 0.18 -19.33
N PRO A 365 -51.41 -1.02 -18.75
CA PRO A 365 -52.74 -1.47 -18.37
C PRO A 365 -53.16 -0.91 -17.01
N LYS A 366 -54.39 -0.41 -16.96
CA LYS A 366 -55.10 0.07 -15.77
C LYS A 366 -55.42 -1.11 -14.84
N SER A 367 -55.17 -0.92 -13.55
CA SER A 367 -55.68 -1.77 -12.47
C SER A 367 -57.19 -1.60 -12.33
N LYS A 368 -57.92 -2.72 -12.25
CA LYS A 368 -59.19 -2.83 -11.53
C LYS A 368 -58.93 -3.43 -10.17
#